data_AF-A0A2E3U869-F1
#
_entry.id   AF-A0A2E3U869-F1
#
_cell.length_a   1.000
_cell.length_b   1.000
_cell.length_c   1.000
_cell.angle_alpha   90.00
_cell.angle_beta   90.00
_cell.angle_gamma   90.00
#
_symmetry.space_group_name_H-M   'P 1'
#
loop_
_entity.id
_entity.type
_entity.pdbx_description
1 polymer ?
#
loop_
_entity_poly.entity_id
_entity_poly.type
_entity_poly.pdbx_seq_one_letter_code
_entity_poly.pdbx_strand_id
1 'polypeptide(L)'
;MILETVIPALLPAAADGVRAIFNKLTGGAGAKPANVEEVVTLMQAETARLEALAKIDSAAGNVSAWVNNIRALQRPVAVVMIISGYLGSIALTSDAAVVDNLAQYASMVTFYLFGDRSYMYIKKSR
;
A
#
# COMPACT_ATOMS: atom_id res chain seq x y z
N MET A 1 -19.83 -37.54 0.73
CA MET A 1 -19.91 -36.29 1.52
C MET A 1 -18.68 -35.38 1.46
N ILE A 2 -17.43 -35.87 1.30
CA ILE A 2 -16.25 -34.97 1.13
C ILE A 2 -15.90 -34.72 -0.35
N LEU A 3 -16.03 -35.74 -1.23
CA LEU A 3 -15.77 -35.57 -2.66
C LEU A 3 -16.76 -34.61 -3.36
N GLU A 4 -18.02 -34.62 -2.96
CA GLU A 4 -19.08 -33.77 -3.54
C GLU A 4 -18.92 -32.29 -3.17
N THR A 5 -18.22 -31.96 -2.08
CA THR A 5 -17.92 -30.57 -1.68
C THR A 5 -16.60 -30.06 -2.25
N VAL A 6 -15.64 -30.96 -2.53
CA VAL A 6 -14.32 -30.60 -3.08
C VAL A 6 -14.39 -30.28 -4.57
N ILE A 7 -15.20 -31.01 -5.34
CA ILE A 7 -15.36 -30.78 -6.78
C ILE A 7 -15.88 -29.36 -7.11
N PRO A 8 -16.99 -28.86 -6.52
CA PRO A 8 -17.45 -27.49 -6.78
C PRO A 8 -16.52 -26.41 -6.20
N ALA A 9 -15.75 -26.71 -5.15
CA ALA A 9 -14.77 -25.79 -4.59
C ALA A 9 -13.50 -25.62 -5.46
N LEU A 10 -13.20 -26.60 -6.32
CA LEU A 10 -12.07 -26.56 -7.26
C LEU A 10 -12.43 -25.97 -8.63
N LEU A 11 -13.72 -25.85 -8.96
CA LEU A 11 -14.18 -25.22 -10.21
C LEU A 11 -13.72 -23.77 -10.38
N PRO A 12 -13.75 -22.89 -9.35
CA PRO A 12 -13.24 -21.53 -9.47
C PRO A 12 -11.73 -21.51 -9.78
N ALA A 13 -10.95 -22.34 -9.07
CA ALA A 13 -9.51 -22.44 -9.26
C ALA A 13 -9.13 -23.01 -10.63
N ALA A 14 -9.89 -23.97 -11.15
CA ALA A 14 -9.72 -24.51 -12.50
C ALA A 14 -10.09 -23.48 -13.58
N ALA A 15 -11.19 -22.75 -13.41
CA ALA A 15 -11.61 -21.68 -14.31
C ALA A 15 -10.58 -20.54 -14.35
N ASP A 16 -10.01 -20.18 -13.20
CA ASP A 16 -8.94 -19.17 -13.12
C ASP A 16 -7.64 -19.67 -13.74
N GLY A 17 -7.31 -20.96 -13.59
CA GLY A 17 -6.18 -21.60 -14.27
C GLY A 17 -6.32 -21.62 -15.79
N VAL A 18 -7.52 -21.94 -16.29
CA VAL A 18 -7.83 -21.90 -17.72
C VAL A 18 -7.75 -20.46 -18.25
N ARG A 19 -8.34 -19.49 -17.55
CA ARG A 19 -8.20 -18.06 -17.90
C ARG A 19 -6.76 -17.61 -17.90
N ALA A 20 -5.94 -18.02 -16.93
CA ALA A 20 -4.53 -17.67 -16.87
C ALA A 20 -3.73 -18.27 -18.05
N ILE A 21 -4.05 -19.50 -18.47
CA ILE A 21 -3.43 -20.13 -19.64
C ILE A 21 -3.89 -19.43 -20.93
N PHE A 22 -5.19 -19.13 -21.07
CA PHE A 22 -5.70 -18.37 -22.21
C PHE A 22 -5.07 -16.98 -22.28
N ASN A 23 -5.00 -16.24 -21.17
CA ASN A 23 -4.36 -14.93 -21.09
C ASN A 23 -2.86 -14.97 -21.42
N LYS A 24 -2.17 -16.05 -21.04
CA LYS A 24 -0.76 -16.27 -21.40
C LYS A 24 -0.57 -16.59 -22.89
N LEU A 25 -1.56 -17.22 -23.53
CA LEU A 25 -1.49 -17.64 -24.93
C LEU A 25 -2.02 -16.56 -25.91
N THR A 26 -3.02 -15.77 -25.50
CA THR A 26 -3.66 -14.74 -26.32
C THR A 26 -3.16 -13.33 -26.04
N GLY A 27 -2.22 -13.17 -25.09
CA GLY A 27 -1.68 -11.85 -24.71
C GLY A 27 -2.66 -10.95 -23.95
N GLY A 28 -3.89 -11.41 -23.68
CA GLY A 28 -4.92 -10.63 -23.01
C GLY A 28 -4.72 -10.54 -21.49
N ALA A 29 -4.73 -9.32 -20.96
CA ALA A 29 -4.90 -8.97 -19.54
C ALA A 29 -3.80 -9.37 -18.53
N GLY A 30 -2.59 -9.72 -18.98
CA GLY A 30 -1.47 -9.95 -18.06
C GLY A 30 -0.13 -10.35 -18.67
N ALA A 31 -0.03 -10.35 -20.00
CA ALA A 31 1.25 -10.55 -20.66
C ALA A 31 2.14 -9.33 -20.38
N LYS A 32 3.39 -9.57 -19.93
CA LYS A 32 4.43 -8.55 -20.01
C LYS A 32 4.37 -7.93 -21.41
N PRO A 33 4.41 -6.59 -21.55
CA PRO A 33 4.14 -5.97 -22.83
C PRO A 33 5.12 -6.53 -23.87
N ALA A 34 4.57 -7.09 -24.95
CA ALA A 34 5.37 -7.74 -25.98
C ALA A 34 6.10 -6.71 -26.86
N ASN A 35 5.71 -5.44 -26.76
CA ASN A 35 6.26 -4.31 -27.51
C ASN A 35 6.74 -3.21 -26.56
N VAL A 36 7.92 -2.63 -26.84
CA VAL A 36 8.53 -1.54 -26.05
C VAL A 36 7.57 -0.35 -25.94
N GLU A 37 6.78 -0.09 -26.97
CA GLU A 37 5.81 1.00 -27.00
C GLU A 37 4.70 0.84 -25.95
N GLU A 38 4.16 -0.37 -25.76
CA GLU A 38 3.17 -0.67 -24.72
C GLU A 38 3.76 -0.57 -23.30
N VAL A 39 5.05 -0.92 -23.13
CA VAL A 39 5.75 -0.69 -21.85
C VAL A 39 5.81 0.80 -21.55
N VAL A 40 6.18 1.61 -22.56
CA VAL A 40 6.32 3.06 -22.41
C VAL A 40 4.98 3.71 -22.08
N THR A 41 3.89 3.32 -22.74
CA THR A 41 2.56 3.87 -22.44
C THR A 41 2.08 3.49 -21.03
N LEU A 42 2.35 2.26 -20.57
CA LEU A 42 2.08 1.86 -19.19
C LEU A 42 2.89 2.69 -18.18
N MET A 43 4.19 2.88 -18.41
CA MET A 43 5.03 3.69 -17.53
C MET A 43 4.58 5.16 -17.50
N GLN A 44 4.15 5.72 -18.63
CA GLN A 44 3.59 7.07 -18.69
C GLN A 44 2.28 7.17 -17.91
N ALA A 45 1.39 6.17 -18.02
CA ALA A 45 0.15 6.12 -17.24
C ALA A 45 0.42 6.03 -15.73
N GLU A 46 1.40 5.22 -15.32
CA GLU A 46 1.84 5.16 -13.92
C GLU A 46 2.42 6.50 -13.44
N THR A 47 3.25 7.15 -14.26
CA THR A 47 3.81 8.47 -13.95
C THR A 47 2.71 9.52 -13.79
N ALA A 48 1.75 9.57 -14.71
CA ALA A 48 0.61 10.47 -14.64
C ALA A 48 -0.24 10.24 -13.38
N ARG A 49 -0.42 8.97 -12.96
CA ARG A 49 -1.09 8.62 -11.71
C ARG A 49 -0.31 9.12 -10.49
N LEU A 50 1.01 8.93 -10.46
CA LEU A 50 1.87 9.43 -9.38
C LEU A 50 1.85 10.96 -9.30
N GLU A 51 1.88 11.65 -10.43
CA GLU A 51 1.73 13.11 -10.50
C GLU A 51 0.36 13.58 -9.99
N ALA A 52 -0.73 12.89 -10.36
CA ALA A 52 -2.07 13.22 -9.87
C ALA A 52 -2.17 13.06 -8.35
N LEU A 53 -1.59 12.00 -7.79
CA LEU A 53 -1.49 11.80 -6.34
C LEU A 53 -0.65 12.89 -5.65
N ALA A 54 0.50 13.24 -6.23
CA ALA A 54 1.34 14.31 -5.71
C ALA A 54 0.61 15.68 -5.71
N LYS A 55 -0.22 15.95 -6.73
CA LYS A 55 -1.05 17.16 -6.77
C LYS A 55 -2.10 17.22 -5.66
N ILE A 56 -2.64 16.07 -5.21
CA ILE A 56 -3.60 16.01 -4.08
C ILE A 56 -2.94 16.45 -2.77
N ASP A 57 -1.67 16.09 -2.57
CA ASP A 57 -0.90 16.50 -1.40
C ASP A 57 -0.22 17.88 -1.58
N SER A 58 -0.28 18.48 -2.77
CA SER A 58 0.31 19.80 -3.04
C SER A 58 -0.43 20.95 -2.35
N ALA A 59 0.33 22.02 -2.05
CA ALA A 59 -0.20 23.23 -1.44
C ALA A 59 -1.25 23.89 -2.34
N ALA A 60 -2.39 24.27 -1.77
CA ALA A 60 -3.43 24.98 -2.51
C ALA A 60 -2.90 26.37 -2.90
N GLY A 61 -2.83 26.67 -4.21
CA GLY A 61 -2.18 27.89 -4.73
C GLY A 61 -2.83 29.21 -4.29
N ASN A 62 -4.10 29.19 -3.86
CA ASN A 62 -4.84 30.36 -3.39
C ASN A 62 -4.89 30.48 -1.85
N VAL A 63 -4.12 29.67 -1.12
CA VAL A 63 -4.14 29.63 0.35
C VAL A 63 -2.84 30.19 0.91
N SER A 64 -2.94 30.98 1.98
CA SER A 64 -1.78 31.55 2.67
C SER A 64 -0.78 30.48 3.10
N ALA A 65 0.52 30.77 2.94
CA ALA A 65 1.62 29.81 3.16
C ALA A 65 1.58 29.12 4.54
N TRP A 66 1.20 29.84 5.61
CA TRP A 66 1.14 29.25 6.95
C TRP A 66 0.07 28.15 7.08
N VAL A 67 -1.08 28.30 6.42
CA VAL A 67 -2.15 27.27 6.42
C VAL A 67 -1.67 26.03 5.66
N ASN A 68 -0.98 26.23 4.54
CA ASN A 68 -0.39 25.12 3.78
C ASN A 68 0.68 24.39 4.62
N ASN A 69 1.49 25.12 5.38
CA ASN A 69 2.49 24.53 6.28
C ASN A 69 1.83 23.72 7.40
N ILE A 70 0.76 24.23 8.03
CA ILE A 70 0.02 23.48 9.07
C ILE A 70 -0.62 22.22 8.48
N ARG A 71 -1.23 22.33 7.29
CA ARG A 71 -1.80 21.17 6.59
C ARG A 71 -0.73 20.13 6.26
N ALA A 72 0.45 20.55 5.79
CA ALA A 72 1.55 19.65 5.50
C ALA A 72 2.09 18.96 6.78
N LEU A 73 2.06 19.65 7.92
CA LEU A 73 2.52 19.13 9.20
C LEU A 73 1.59 18.09 9.83
N GLN A 74 0.33 17.98 9.40
CA GLN A 74 -0.66 17.09 10.05
C GLN A 74 -0.18 15.64 10.19
N ARG A 75 0.38 15.05 9.11
CA ARG A 75 0.79 13.64 9.10
C ARG A 75 2.13 13.44 9.84
N PRO A 76 3.19 14.24 9.58
CA PRO A 76 4.45 14.12 10.31
C PRO A 76 4.30 14.34 11.82
N VAL A 77 3.47 15.30 12.25
CA VAL A 77 3.23 15.57 13.68
C VAL A 77 2.54 14.38 14.35
N ALA A 78 1.51 13.80 13.72
CA ALA A 78 0.84 12.61 14.25
C ALA A 78 1.81 11.42 14.39
N VAL A 79 2.67 11.20 13.41
CA VAL A 79 3.73 10.17 13.44
C VAL A 79 4.64 10.40 14.64
N VAL A 80 5.18 11.61 14.80
CA VAL A 80 6.11 11.94 15.89
C VAL A 80 5.43 11.72 17.24
N MET A 81 4.20 12.23 17.43
CA MET A 81 3.45 12.11 18.68
C MET A 81 3.22 10.66 19.09
N ILE A 82 2.82 9.79 18.16
CA ILE A 82 2.55 8.37 18.45
C ILE A 82 3.84 7.64 18.82
N ILE A 83 4.91 7.83 18.04
CA ILE A 83 6.20 7.18 18.31
C ILE A 83 6.82 7.69 19.61
N SER A 84 6.79 9.00 19.86
CA SER A 84 7.29 9.57 21.11
C SER A 84 6.45 9.10 22.32
N GLY A 85 5.13 8.99 22.16
CA GLY A 85 4.23 8.48 23.19
C GLY A 85 4.55 7.02 23.56
N TYR A 86 4.75 6.16 22.55
CA TYR A 86 5.16 4.78 22.76
C TYR A 86 6.52 4.68 23.47
N LEU A 87 7.54 5.38 22.99
CA LEU A 87 8.87 5.38 23.62
C LEU A 87 8.82 5.94 25.05
N GLY A 88 8.05 7.01 25.26
CA GLY A 88 7.83 7.60 26.58
C GLY A 88 7.13 6.63 27.54
N SER A 89 6.15 5.85 27.07
CA SER A 89 5.44 4.87 27.89
C SER A 89 6.35 3.75 28.40
N ILE A 90 7.32 3.33 27.58
CA ILE A 90 8.35 2.35 27.96
C ILE A 90 9.31 2.98 28.98
N ALA A 91 9.79 4.20 28.69
CA ALA A 91 10.80 4.88 29.52
C ALA A 91 10.29 5.24 30.92
N LEU A 92 9.01 5.58 31.04
CA LEU A 92 8.37 5.98 32.31
C LEU A 92 7.72 4.81 33.06
N THR A 93 7.89 3.57 32.59
CA THR A 93 7.29 2.36 33.19
C THR A 93 5.78 2.51 33.39
N SER A 94 5.05 2.73 32.28
CA SER A 94 3.58 2.75 32.27
C SER A 94 3.00 1.34 32.40
N ASP A 95 1.70 1.24 32.72
CA ASP A 95 0.95 -0.02 32.71
C ASP A 95 1.16 -0.77 31.38
N ALA A 96 1.35 -2.09 31.46
CA ALA A 96 1.51 -2.97 30.31
C ALA A 96 0.37 -2.81 29.30
N ALA A 97 -0.87 -2.62 29.76
CA ALA A 97 -2.00 -2.38 28.87
C ALA A 97 -1.84 -1.09 28.05
N VAL A 98 -1.24 -0.04 28.62
CA VAL A 98 -0.99 1.23 27.92
C VAL A 98 0.12 1.07 26.89
N VAL A 99 1.19 0.35 27.26
CA VAL A 99 2.33 0.07 26.36
C VAL A 99 1.88 -0.76 25.16
N ASP A 100 1.07 -1.81 25.37
CA ASP A 100 0.57 -2.67 24.29
C ASP A 100 -0.34 -1.92 23.31
N ASN A 101 -1.23 -1.07 23.81
CA ASN A 101 -2.07 -0.22 22.97
C ASN A 101 -1.22 0.75 22.13
N LEU A 102 -0.22 1.40 22.74
CA LEU A 102 0.68 2.31 22.02
C LEU A 102 1.59 1.57 21.04
N ALA A 103 2.00 0.34 21.34
CA ALA A 103 2.76 -0.51 20.43
C ALA A 103 1.95 -0.82 19.16
N GLN A 104 0.64 -1.08 19.30
CA GLN A 104 -0.24 -1.30 18.16
C GLN A 104 -0.33 -0.05 17.28
N TYR A 105 -0.52 1.13 17.86
CA TYR A 105 -0.52 2.38 17.09
C TYR A 105 0.83 2.66 16.42
N ALA A 106 1.95 2.42 17.12
CA ALA A 106 3.29 2.55 16.56
C ALA A 106 3.52 1.59 15.37
N SER A 107 2.97 0.38 15.43
CA SER A 107 3.04 -0.59 14.33
C SER A 107 2.30 -0.09 13.08
N MET A 108 1.11 0.51 13.25
CA MET A 108 0.32 1.10 12.17
C MET A 108 1.05 2.27 11.51
N VAL A 109 1.64 3.16 12.32
CA VAL A 109 2.43 4.30 11.84
C VAL A 109 3.68 3.84 11.09
N THR A 110 4.34 2.80 11.58
CA THR A 110 5.51 2.21 10.90
C THR A 110 5.13 1.64 9.54
N PHE A 111 3.97 0.98 9.44
CA PHE A 111 3.43 0.53 8.16
C PHE A 111 3.03 1.70 7.26
N TYR A 112 2.52 2.81 7.79
CA TYR A 112 2.27 4.01 6.98
C TYR A 112 3.58 4.59 6.39
N LEU A 113 4.67 4.65 7.17
CA LEU A 113 5.95 5.21 6.71
C LEU A 113 6.69 4.33 5.71
N PHE A 114 6.65 3.01 5.91
CA PHE A 114 7.48 2.06 5.15
C PHE A 114 6.67 1.05 4.34
N GLY A 115 5.35 1.06 4.43
CA GLY A 115 4.45 0.03 3.88
C GLY A 115 4.61 -0.15 2.38
N ASP A 116 4.67 0.94 1.60
CA ASP A 116 4.87 0.84 0.15
C ASP A 116 6.22 0.23 -0.21
N ARG A 117 7.29 0.59 0.52
CA ARG A 117 8.62 0.01 0.31
C ARG A 117 8.63 -1.47 0.69
N SER A 118 8.11 -1.80 1.86
CA SER A 118 7.99 -3.18 2.35
C SER A 118 7.17 -4.05 1.40
N TYR A 119 6.04 -3.55 0.90
CA TYR A 119 5.18 -4.25 -0.05
C TYR A 119 5.89 -4.49 -1.39
N MET A 120 6.61 -3.49 -1.92
CA MET A 120 7.39 -3.66 -3.15
C MET A 120 8.49 -4.72 -3.02
N TYR A 121 9.18 -4.78 -1.87
CA TYR A 121 10.18 -5.83 -1.63
C TYR A 121 9.55 -7.23 -1.53
N ILE A 122 8.40 -7.36 -0.87
CA ILE A 122 7.65 -8.63 -0.77
C ILE A 122 7.19 -9.09 -2.17
N LYS A 123 6.65 -8.18 -2.98
CA LYS A 123 6.19 -8.49 -4.34
C LYS A 123 7.33 -8.87 -5.27
N LYS A 124 8.51 -8.26 -5.13
CA LYS A 124 9.71 -8.59 -5.92
C LYS A 124 10.30 -9.96 -5.56
N SER A 125 10.04 -10.46 -4.35
CA SER A 125 10.51 -11.77 -3.88
C SER A 125 9.65 -12.95 -4.37
N ARG A 126 8.51 -12.70 -5.03
CA ARG A 126 7.64 -13.70 -5.66
C ARG A 126 7.76 -13.63 -7.18
#